data_AF-A0A7C1DR53-F1
#
_entry.id   AF-A0A7C1DR53-F1
#
_cell.length_a   1.000
_cell.length_b   1.000
_cell.length_c   1.000
_cell.angle_alpha   90.00
_cell.angle_beta   90.00
_cell.angle_gamma   90.00
#
_symmetry.space_group_name_H-M   'P 1'
#
loop_
_entity.id
_entity.type
_entity.pdbx_description
1 polymer ?
#
loop_
_entity_poly.entity_id
_entity_poly.type
_entity_poly.pdbx_seq_one_letter_code
_entity_poly.pdbx_strand_id
1 'polypeptide(L)'
;MKPKEITIVSGKGGTGKTSLTATLAFFSPLKTVLCEADVDAPDLEILLHPTREEEHPFMGMQTATVDGDRCIGCGKCVDVCRFGSIGMTFGKALVDKTFCEGCSACTLVCPQKCIDMEDTRQGTWFRGQTSYGRMVHALLNPGGENSGMLVQLVRREAMKTAEANGAGIILTDGPPGIACPAISAVTGADIALVVTEPTMSGKHDMLRIAGLCKRLGTKVAVILNKA
;
A
#
# COMPACT_ATOMS: atom_id res chain seq x y z
N MET A 1 12.77 18.86 -14.94
CA MET A 1 11.78 18.11 -15.74
C MET A 1 10.99 17.24 -14.77
N LYS A 2 9.66 17.19 -14.85
CA LYS A 2 8.85 16.34 -13.96
C LYS A 2 9.07 14.86 -14.34
N PRO A 3 9.44 13.97 -13.40
CA PRO A 3 9.57 12.54 -13.68
C PRO A 3 8.25 11.96 -14.21
N LYS A 4 8.33 11.03 -15.17
CA LYS A 4 7.17 10.30 -15.69
C LYS A 4 6.99 9.01 -14.92
N GLU A 5 5.78 8.73 -14.45
CA GLU A 5 5.50 7.49 -13.71
C GLU A 5 4.79 6.46 -14.59
N ILE A 6 5.40 5.28 -14.71
CA ILE A 6 4.80 4.10 -15.29
C ILE A 6 4.52 3.11 -14.17
N THR A 7 3.24 2.85 -13.89
CA THR A 7 2.81 1.88 -12.90
C THR A 7 2.47 0.57 -13.59
N ILE A 8 3.22 -0.48 -13.31
CA ILE A 8 3.00 -1.82 -13.83
C ILE A 8 2.00 -2.52 -12.91
N VAL A 9 0.89 -3.00 -13.44
CA VAL A 9 -0.20 -3.63 -12.66
C VAL A 9 -0.73 -4.87 -13.36
N SER A 10 -1.41 -5.75 -12.64
CA SER A 10 -2.00 -6.97 -13.21
C SER A 10 -3.33 -7.33 -12.58
N GLY A 11 -4.16 -8.06 -13.34
CA GLY A 11 -5.49 -8.50 -12.90
C GLY A 11 -5.47 -9.47 -11.72
N LYS A 12 -4.42 -10.28 -11.66
CA LYS A 12 -4.18 -11.32 -10.67
C LYS A 12 -2.68 -11.46 -10.41
N GLY A 13 -2.32 -12.14 -9.33
CA GLY A 13 -0.94 -12.54 -9.07
C GLY A 13 -0.40 -13.51 -10.13
N GLY A 14 0.91 -13.55 -10.30
CA GLY A 14 1.60 -14.53 -11.16
C GLY A 14 1.61 -14.24 -12.65
N THR A 15 1.24 -13.03 -13.12
CA THR A 15 1.31 -12.67 -14.55
C THR A 15 2.70 -12.22 -15.02
N GLY A 16 3.72 -12.26 -14.15
CA GLY A 16 5.10 -11.86 -14.45
C GLY A 16 5.35 -10.34 -14.39
N LYS A 17 4.47 -9.58 -13.73
CA LYS A 17 4.55 -8.14 -13.52
C LYS A 17 5.92 -7.70 -12.96
N THR A 18 6.34 -8.28 -11.83
CA THR A 18 7.58 -7.89 -11.14
C THR A 18 8.83 -8.21 -11.97
N SER A 19 8.86 -9.36 -12.63
CA SER A 19 9.95 -9.73 -13.56
C SER A 19 10.03 -8.75 -14.74
N LEU A 20 8.88 -8.34 -15.27
CA LEU A 20 8.82 -7.32 -16.32
C LEU A 20 9.30 -5.96 -15.80
N THR A 21 8.91 -5.56 -14.58
CA THR A 21 9.37 -4.31 -13.96
C THR A 21 10.90 -4.29 -13.81
N ALA A 22 11.50 -5.37 -13.31
CA ALA A 22 12.96 -5.52 -13.23
C ALA A 22 13.63 -5.47 -14.61
N THR A 23 13.02 -6.10 -15.62
CA THR A 23 13.53 -6.07 -17.00
C THR A 23 13.48 -4.66 -17.60
N LEU A 24 12.38 -3.92 -17.37
CA LEU A 24 12.25 -2.53 -17.80
C LEU A 24 13.26 -1.62 -17.10
N ALA A 25 13.55 -1.86 -15.82
CA ALA A 25 14.60 -1.15 -15.10
C ALA A 25 15.97 -1.35 -15.74
N PHE A 26 16.32 -2.61 -16.09
CA PHE A 26 17.57 -2.95 -16.76
C PHE A 26 17.73 -2.23 -18.11
N PHE A 27 16.67 -2.21 -18.94
CA PHE A 27 16.72 -1.62 -20.29
C PHE A 27 16.37 -0.13 -20.33
N SER A 28 16.10 0.51 -19.19
CA SER A 28 15.68 1.91 -19.17
C SER A 28 16.81 2.81 -19.70
N PRO A 29 16.58 3.59 -20.78
CA PRO A 29 17.59 4.50 -21.30
C PRO A 29 17.71 5.77 -20.46
N LEU A 30 16.84 5.95 -19.46
CA LEU A 30 16.77 7.12 -18.61
C LEU A 30 17.21 6.78 -17.19
N LYS A 31 17.72 7.80 -16.49
CA LYS A 31 17.90 7.71 -15.03
C LYS A 31 16.56 7.39 -14.38
N THR A 32 16.50 6.25 -13.70
CA THR A 32 15.28 5.62 -13.22
C THR A 32 15.26 5.57 -11.69
N VAL A 33 14.08 5.79 -11.12
CA VAL A 33 13.76 5.42 -9.74
C VAL A 33 12.76 4.27 -9.76
N LEU A 34 12.97 3.30 -8.88
CA LEU A 34 12.13 2.12 -8.74
C LEU A 34 11.24 2.31 -7.51
N CYS A 35 9.98 1.93 -7.63
CA CYS A 35 9.02 1.96 -6.55
C CYS A 35 8.39 0.57 -6.43
N GLU A 36 8.56 -0.10 -5.31
CA GLU A 36 7.79 -1.30 -4.97
C GLU A 36 6.52 -0.86 -4.23
N ALA A 37 5.38 -1.01 -4.90
CA ALA A 37 4.05 -0.69 -4.40
C ALA A 37 3.23 -1.96 -4.11
N ASP A 38 3.75 -3.16 -4.37
CA ASP A 38 3.21 -4.42 -3.86
C ASP A 38 3.81 -4.70 -2.47
N VAL A 39 3.24 -4.04 -1.46
CA VAL A 39 3.81 -4.00 -0.09
C VAL A 39 3.45 -5.21 0.77
N ASP A 40 2.51 -6.04 0.31
CA ASP A 40 2.15 -7.30 0.95
C ASP A 40 3.14 -8.41 0.60
N ALA A 41 3.61 -8.41 -0.66
CA ALA A 41 4.53 -9.38 -1.22
C ALA A 41 5.56 -8.68 -2.14
N PRO A 42 6.55 -7.97 -1.56
CA PRO A 42 7.48 -7.13 -2.32
C PRO A 42 8.53 -7.98 -3.07
N ASP A 43 8.14 -8.54 -4.20
CA ASP A 43 9.01 -9.40 -5.02
C ASP A 43 10.15 -8.62 -5.71
N LEU A 44 10.00 -7.30 -5.95
CA LEU A 44 11.03 -6.51 -6.62
C LEU A 44 12.26 -6.32 -5.73
N GLU A 45 12.07 -6.22 -4.41
CA GLU A 45 13.16 -6.19 -3.44
C GLU A 45 14.00 -7.47 -3.54
N ILE A 46 13.34 -8.63 -3.69
CA ILE A 46 14.00 -9.93 -3.83
C ILE A 46 14.80 -10.00 -5.13
N LEU A 47 14.27 -9.45 -6.23
CA LEU A 47 14.95 -9.51 -7.53
C LEU A 47 16.14 -8.55 -7.64
N LEU A 48 16.05 -7.37 -7.02
CA LEU A 48 17.00 -6.27 -7.26
C LEU A 48 17.96 -6.00 -6.11
N HIS A 49 17.73 -6.62 -4.94
CA HIS A 49 18.59 -6.54 -3.76
C HIS A 49 19.05 -5.11 -3.42
N PRO A 50 18.13 -4.15 -3.21
CA PRO A 50 18.51 -2.79 -2.88
C PRO A 50 19.30 -2.74 -1.56
N THR A 51 20.28 -1.84 -1.47
CA THR A 51 20.85 -1.45 -0.18
C THR A 51 19.79 -0.80 0.69
N ARG A 52 19.90 -0.91 2.02
CA ARG A 52 19.02 -0.22 2.97
C ARG A 52 19.75 0.98 3.57
N GLU A 53 19.75 2.10 2.85
CA GLU A 53 20.38 3.34 3.29
C GLU A 53 19.54 4.03 4.37
N GLU A 54 18.22 3.91 4.26
CA GLU A 54 17.27 4.45 5.21
C GLU A 54 16.13 3.47 5.49
N GLU A 55 15.65 3.51 6.73
CA GLU A 55 14.55 2.71 7.24
C GLU A 55 13.64 3.59 8.09
N HIS A 56 12.34 3.50 7.85
CA HIS A 56 11.34 4.36 8.48
C HIS A 56 10.09 3.54 8.85
N PRO A 57 9.53 3.71 10.06
CA PRO A 57 8.31 3.02 10.44
C PRO A 57 7.12 3.55 9.61
N PHE A 58 6.23 2.64 9.22
CA PHE A 58 4.90 3.01 8.71
C PHE A 58 3.88 2.91 9.83
N MET A 59 3.29 4.05 10.17
CA MET A 59 2.18 4.16 11.11
C MET A 59 0.87 4.12 10.31
N GLY A 60 0.04 3.10 10.54
CA GLY A 60 -1.27 2.99 9.90
C GLY A 60 -2.35 3.70 10.71
N MET A 61 -3.59 3.24 10.59
CA MET A 61 -4.69 3.79 11.39
C MET A 61 -4.45 3.65 12.89
N GLN A 62 -4.90 4.66 13.65
CA GLN A 62 -4.87 4.60 15.11
C GLN A 62 -5.87 3.55 15.60
N THR A 63 -5.53 2.87 16.69
CA THR A 63 -6.45 1.93 17.35
C THR A 63 -6.79 2.43 18.75
N ALA A 64 -7.99 2.11 19.21
CA ALA A 64 -8.42 2.49 20.55
C ALA A 64 -7.76 1.60 21.61
N THR A 65 -7.38 2.19 22.73
CA THR A 65 -7.00 1.50 23.97
C THR A 65 -7.82 2.00 25.14
N VAL A 66 -8.06 1.12 26.12
CA VAL A 66 -8.85 1.44 27.31
C VAL A 66 -7.92 1.37 28.52
N ASP A 67 -7.90 2.44 29.30
CA ASP A 67 -7.36 2.45 30.65
C ASP A 67 -8.33 1.71 31.58
N GLY A 68 -7.93 0.49 31.96
CA GLY A 68 -8.72 -0.41 32.79
C GLY A 68 -8.97 0.11 34.21
N ASP A 69 -8.07 0.93 34.76
CA ASP A 69 -8.19 1.44 36.13
C ASP A 69 -9.28 2.51 36.20
N ARG A 70 -9.33 3.40 35.20
CA ARG A 70 -10.36 4.44 35.10
C ARG A 70 -11.69 3.94 34.53
N CYS A 71 -11.71 2.80 33.83
CA CYS A 71 -12.93 2.29 33.22
C CYS A 71 -13.96 1.84 34.28
N ILE A 72 -15.14 2.44 34.28
CA ILE A 72 -16.24 2.08 35.21
C ILE A 72 -17.16 0.96 34.68
N GLY A 73 -16.85 0.36 33.53
CA GLY A 73 -17.63 -0.77 33.01
C GLY A 73 -19.01 -0.43 32.44
N CYS A 74 -19.27 0.83 32.08
CA CYS A 74 -20.62 1.29 31.69
C CYS A 74 -21.12 0.81 30.32
N GLY A 75 -20.29 0.13 29.51
CA GLY A 75 -20.70 -0.46 28.23
C GLY A 75 -20.92 0.50 27.05
N LYS A 76 -21.04 1.82 27.25
CA LYS A 76 -21.37 2.78 26.17
C LYS A 76 -20.48 2.71 24.92
N CYS A 77 -19.19 2.44 25.10
CA CYS A 77 -18.23 2.26 24.01
C CYS A 77 -18.53 1.03 23.14
N VAL A 78 -19.09 -0.03 23.75
CA VAL A 78 -19.53 -1.25 23.06
C VAL A 78 -20.74 -0.93 22.20
N ASP A 79 -21.73 -0.22 22.75
CA ASP A 79 -22.99 0.11 22.05
C ASP A 79 -22.77 0.93 20.77
N VAL A 80 -21.76 1.80 20.75
CA VAL A 80 -21.45 2.62 19.57
C VAL A 80 -20.47 1.96 18.60
N CYS A 81 -19.84 0.84 18.97
CA CYS A 81 -18.85 0.21 18.13
C CYS A 81 -19.52 -0.57 16.99
N ARG A 82 -19.55 0.02 15.80
CA ARG A 82 -20.11 -0.61 14.59
C ARG A 82 -19.29 -1.78 14.06
N PHE A 83 -18.04 -1.90 14.50
CA PHE A 83 -17.09 -2.91 14.04
C PHE A 83 -17.01 -4.11 15.00
N GLY A 84 -17.74 -4.07 16.12
CA GLY A 84 -17.68 -5.14 17.13
C GLY A 84 -16.30 -5.30 17.79
N SER A 85 -15.42 -4.30 17.67
CA SER A 85 -14.04 -4.37 18.18
C SER A 85 -13.92 -4.13 19.67
N ILE A 86 -15.01 -3.81 20.38
CA ILE A 86 -14.98 -3.56 21.83
C ILE A 86 -15.91 -4.54 22.52
N GLY A 87 -15.38 -5.28 23.48
CA GLY A 87 -16.12 -6.22 24.33
C GLY A 87 -16.03 -5.87 25.81
N MET A 88 -16.85 -6.52 26.63
CA MET A 88 -16.76 -6.44 28.09
C MET A 88 -16.10 -7.70 28.66
N THR A 89 -15.07 -7.54 29.47
CA THR A 89 -14.34 -8.63 30.11
C THR A 89 -14.00 -8.24 31.55
N PHE A 90 -14.37 -9.09 32.52
CA PHE A 90 -14.22 -8.82 33.96
C PHE A 90 -14.74 -7.42 34.40
N GLY A 91 -15.85 -6.98 33.80
CA GLY A 91 -16.46 -5.67 34.10
C GLY A 91 -15.75 -4.46 33.50
N LYS A 92 -14.74 -4.65 32.64
CA LYS A 92 -14.01 -3.58 31.95
C LYS A 92 -14.16 -3.71 30.44
N ALA A 93 -14.06 -2.60 29.73
CA ALA A 93 -14.03 -2.61 28.27
C ALA A 93 -12.65 -3.05 27.78
N LEU A 94 -12.62 -3.93 26.80
CA LEU A 94 -11.40 -4.41 26.13
C LEU A 94 -11.57 -4.21 24.62
N VAL A 95 -10.52 -3.70 23.96
CA VAL A 95 -10.51 -3.48 22.52
C VAL A 95 -9.72 -4.58 21.84
N ASP A 96 -10.33 -5.26 20.88
CA ASP A 96 -9.62 -6.05 19.89
C ASP A 96 -9.11 -5.10 18.80
N LYS A 97 -7.79 -4.84 18.82
CA LYS A 97 -7.14 -3.94 17.88
C LYS A 97 -7.23 -4.43 16.42
N THR A 98 -7.45 -5.72 16.19
CA THR A 98 -7.51 -6.34 14.86
C THR A 98 -8.75 -5.89 14.08
N PHE A 99 -9.87 -5.68 14.78
CA PHE A 99 -11.14 -5.24 14.17
C PHE A 99 -11.40 -3.74 14.37
N CYS A 100 -10.46 -3.01 14.97
CA CYS A 100 -10.64 -1.60 15.27
C CYS A 100 -10.30 -0.73 14.05
N GLU A 101 -11.30 -0.12 13.45
CA GLU A 101 -11.16 0.80 12.30
C GLU A 101 -10.78 2.24 12.68
N GLY A 102 -10.35 2.49 13.92
CA GLY A 102 -9.83 3.81 14.32
C GLY A 102 -10.82 4.99 14.31
N CYS A 103 -12.13 4.76 14.12
CA CYS A 103 -13.13 5.82 13.95
C CYS A 103 -13.33 6.78 15.16
N SER A 104 -12.70 6.48 16.30
CA SER A 104 -12.72 7.28 17.53
C SER A 104 -14.09 7.47 18.21
N ALA A 105 -15.16 6.84 17.73
CA ALA A 105 -16.51 6.98 18.31
C ALA A 105 -16.59 6.60 19.81
N CYS A 106 -15.84 5.59 20.23
CA CYS A 106 -15.77 5.13 21.61
C CYS A 106 -15.19 6.19 22.56
N THR A 107 -14.20 6.97 22.10
CA THR A 107 -13.57 8.05 22.89
C THR A 107 -14.58 9.14 23.23
N LEU A 108 -15.46 9.48 22.27
CA LEU A 108 -16.46 10.54 22.41
C LEU A 108 -17.56 10.20 23.42
N VAL A 109 -17.92 8.93 23.54
CA VAL A 109 -19.01 8.49 24.44
C VAL A 109 -18.55 8.02 25.81
N CYS A 110 -17.24 7.87 26.01
CA CYS A 110 -16.70 7.41 27.28
C CYS A 110 -16.82 8.51 28.36
N PRO A 111 -17.65 8.33 29.40
CA PRO A 111 -17.85 9.36 30.42
C PRO A 111 -16.60 9.59 31.29
N GLN A 112 -15.73 8.58 31.40
CA GLN A 112 -14.48 8.65 32.18
C GLN A 112 -13.29 9.14 31.37
N LYS A 113 -13.46 9.35 30.05
CA LYS A 113 -12.36 9.71 29.13
C LYS A 113 -11.14 8.79 29.31
N CYS A 114 -11.41 7.50 29.46
CA CYS A 114 -10.40 6.46 29.69
C CYS A 114 -10.10 5.66 28.42
N ILE A 115 -10.45 6.20 27.24
CA ILE A 115 -10.19 5.57 25.95
C ILE A 115 -9.37 6.54 25.11
N ASP A 116 -8.19 6.11 24.69
CA ASP A 116 -7.25 6.89 23.90
C ASP A 116 -7.03 6.24 22.54
N MET A 117 -6.59 7.03 21.55
CA MET A 117 -6.22 6.55 20.22
C MET A 117 -4.70 6.48 20.14
N GLU A 118 -4.18 5.29 19.85
CA GLU A 118 -2.75 5.03 19.74
C GLU A 118 -2.35 4.75 18.31
N ASP A 119 -1.24 5.33 17.86
CA ASP A 119 -0.66 5.00 16.57
C ASP A 119 -0.22 3.53 16.54
N THR A 120 -0.53 2.84 15.44
CA THR A 120 -0.12 1.44 15.25
C THR A 120 0.94 1.34 14.18
N ARG A 121 2.06 0.70 14.51
CA ARG A 121 3.09 0.38 13.51
C ARG A 121 2.58 -0.78 12.66
N GLN A 122 2.24 -0.48 11.41
CA GLN A 122 1.67 -1.44 10.46
C GLN A 122 2.69 -1.96 9.45
N GLY A 123 3.87 -1.36 9.39
CA GLY A 123 4.93 -1.82 8.51
C GLY A 123 6.20 -0.99 8.62
N THR A 124 7.05 -1.12 7.61
CA THR A 124 8.30 -0.38 7.47
C THR A 124 8.52 -0.07 6.00
N TRP A 125 9.03 1.12 5.69
CA TRP A 125 9.46 1.47 4.35
C TRP A 125 10.92 1.90 4.33
N PHE A 126 11.54 1.76 3.18
CA PHE A 126 12.97 1.86 2.99
C PHE A 126 13.31 2.70 1.77
N ARG A 127 14.49 3.32 1.81
CA ARG A 127 15.10 3.94 0.65
C ARG A 127 16.51 3.38 0.46
N GLY A 128 16.84 3.09 -0.79
CA GLY A 128 18.00 2.33 -1.14
C GLY A 128 18.53 2.55 -2.54
N GLN A 129 19.59 1.82 -2.86
CA GLN A 129 20.22 1.81 -4.18
C GLN A 129 20.27 0.38 -4.73
N THR A 130 19.91 0.22 -6.00
CA THR A 130 20.13 -1.01 -6.78
C THR A 130 21.17 -0.73 -7.88
N SER A 131 21.57 -1.77 -8.60
CA SER A 131 22.37 -1.64 -9.83
C SER A 131 21.68 -0.85 -10.94
N TYR A 132 20.35 -0.64 -10.87
CA TYR A 132 19.54 -0.03 -11.94
C TYR A 132 18.94 1.34 -11.57
N GLY A 133 19.15 1.81 -10.35
CA GLY A 133 18.58 3.07 -9.86
C GLY A 133 18.29 3.06 -8.37
N ARG A 134 17.90 4.23 -7.85
CA ARG A 134 17.40 4.32 -6.47
C ARG A 134 16.07 3.61 -6.37
N MET A 135 15.83 2.96 -5.24
CA MET A 135 14.62 2.20 -5.00
C MET A 135 13.96 2.67 -3.71
N VAL A 136 12.64 2.79 -3.74
CA VAL A 136 11.79 2.95 -2.56
C VAL A 136 10.89 1.72 -2.49
N HIS A 137 10.86 1.06 -1.35
CA HIS A 137 10.07 -0.14 -1.14
C HIS A 137 9.54 -0.19 0.29
N ALA A 138 8.57 -1.05 0.54
CA ALA A 138 8.03 -1.25 1.87
C ALA A 138 7.54 -2.67 2.09
N LEU A 139 7.38 -3.00 3.36
CA LEU A 139 6.86 -4.27 3.82
C LEU A 139 5.81 -4.01 4.91
N LEU A 140 4.61 -4.55 4.72
CA LEU A 140 3.61 -4.59 5.77
C LEU A 140 3.94 -5.67 6.81
N ASN A 141 3.58 -5.39 8.06
CA ASN A 141 3.58 -6.42 9.10
C ASN A 141 2.47 -7.45 8.79
N PRO A 142 2.63 -8.72 9.20
CA PRO A 142 1.56 -9.71 9.07
C PRO A 142 0.27 -9.23 9.74
N GLY A 143 -0.85 -9.31 8.99
CA GLY A 143 -2.14 -8.80 9.44
C GLY A 143 -2.27 -7.27 9.40
N GLY A 144 -1.30 -6.59 8.78
CA GLY A 144 -1.28 -5.14 8.68
C GLY A 144 -2.34 -4.58 7.73
N GLU A 145 -2.71 -3.32 7.97
CA GLU A 145 -3.73 -2.62 7.20
C GLU A 145 -3.25 -2.31 5.76
N ASN A 146 -3.98 -2.79 4.76
CA ASN A 146 -3.69 -2.58 3.34
C ASN A 146 -4.72 -1.68 2.65
N SER A 147 -4.99 -0.51 3.23
CA SER A 147 -5.90 0.50 2.67
C SER A 147 -5.33 1.28 1.47
N GLY A 148 -4.11 0.95 1.04
CA GLY A 148 -3.36 1.69 0.03
C GLY A 148 -2.59 2.90 0.58
N MET A 149 -2.68 3.19 1.88
CA MET A 149 -1.91 4.28 2.52
C MET A 149 -0.40 4.09 2.38
N LEU A 150 0.10 2.88 2.63
CA LEU A 150 1.52 2.58 2.47
C LEU A 150 1.94 2.67 0.99
N VAL A 151 1.09 2.20 0.07
CA VAL A 151 1.30 2.33 -1.38
C VAL A 151 1.45 3.79 -1.80
N GLN A 152 0.59 4.69 -1.31
CA GLN A 152 0.70 6.13 -1.57
C GLN A 152 1.96 6.74 -0.95
N LEU A 153 2.35 6.28 0.24
CA LEU A 153 3.57 6.74 0.90
C LEU A 153 4.81 6.38 0.06
N VAL A 154 4.99 5.12 -0.32
CA VAL A 154 6.15 4.70 -1.12
C VAL A 154 6.21 5.42 -2.47
N ARG A 155 5.07 5.59 -3.15
CA ARG A 155 5.02 6.32 -4.43
C ARG A 155 5.39 7.79 -4.27
N ARG A 156 4.92 8.45 -3.22
CA ARG A 156 5.28 9.83 -2.91
C ARG A 156 6.76 9.98 -2.59
N GLU A 157 7.33 9.06 -1.81
CA GLU A 157 8.77 9.06 -1.51
C GLU A 157 9.62 8.71 -2.75
N ALA A 158 9.11 7.86 -3.65
CA ALA A 158 9.74 7.60 -4.95
C ALA A 158 9.74 8.86 -5.83
N MET A 159 8.64 9.62 -5.87
CA MET A 159 8.57 10.90 -6.59
C MET A 159 9.58 11.91 -6.05
N LYS A 160 9.64 12.09 -4.72
CA LYS A 160 10.66 12.96 -4.07
C LYS A 160 12.08 12.49 -4.41
N THR A 161 12.32 11.19 -4.37
CA THR A 161 13.62 10.60 -4.70
C THR A 161 13.98 10.86 -6.16
N ALA A 162 13.03 10.74 -7.08
CA ALA A 162 13.21 11.01 -8.50
C ALA A 162 13.53 12.49 -8.76
N GLU A 163 12.80 13.41 -8.14
CA GLU A 163 13.04 14.85 -8.24
C GLU A 163 14.43 15.23 -7.70
N ALA A 164 14.79 14.77 -6.50
CA ALA A 164 16.09 15.04 -5.88
C ALA A 164 17.28 14.49 -6.69
N ASN A 165 17.06 13.41 -7.45
CA ASN A 165 18.10 12.77 -8.25
C ASN A 165 18.06 13.17 -9.73
N GLY A 166 17.13 14.02 -10.16
CA GLY A 166 16.95 14.37 -11.57
C GLY A 166 16.61 13.15 -12.44
N ALA A 167 15.89 12.17 -11.91
CA ALA A 167 15.44 11.00 -12.67
C ALA A 167 14.30 11.40 -13.64
N GLY A 168 14.36 10.85 -14.85
CA GLY A 168 13.35 11.12 -15.88
C GLY A 168 12.11 10.25 -15.76
N ILE A 169 12.24 9.09 -15.10
CA ILE A 169 11.21 8.06 -15.04
C ILE A 169 11.16 7.38 -13.67
N ILE A 170 9.95 7.01 -13.27
CA ILE A 170 9.65 6.16 -12.12
C ILE A 170 8.98 4.90 -12.66
N LEU A 171 9.54 3.73 -12.33
CA LEU A 171 8.90 2.45 -12.59
C LEU A 171 8.32 1.92 -11.28
N THR A 172 6.99 1.86 -11.22
CA THR A 172 6.26 1.44 -10.02
C THR A 172 5.73 0.01 -10.23
N ASP A 173 6.25 -0.96 -9.48
CA ASP A 173 5.69 -2.30 -9.42
C ASP A 173 4.45 -2.28 -8.53
N GLY A 174 3.27 -2.29 -9.13
CA GLY A 174 2.00 -2.19 -8.41
C GLY A 174 1.50 -3.55 -7.89
N PRO A 175 0.49 -3.56 -7.00
CA PRO A 175 -0.13 -4.79 -6.53
C PRO A 175 -1.08 -5.39 -7.58
N PRO A 176 -1.43 -6.68 -7.47
CA PRO A 176 -2.44 -7.29 -8.32
C PRO A 176 -3.87 -6.85 -7.96
N GLY A 177 -4.79 -7.02 -8.91
CA GLY A 177 -6.23 -6.82 -8.71
C GLY A 177 -6.71 -5.39 -8.96
N ILE A 178 -7.84 -5.04 -8.35
CA ILE A 178 -8.56 -3.76 -8.54
C ILE A 178 -8.99 -3.10 -7.23
N ALA A 179 -8.49 -3.59 -6.10
CA ALA A 179 -8.83 -3.08 -4.77
C ALA A 179 -8.08 -1.78 -4.44
N CYS A 180 -8.25 -1.26 -3.21
CA CYS A 180 -7.62 -0.02 -2.73
C CYS A 180 -6.11 0.08 -3.02
N PRO A 181 -5.30 -1.00 -2.89
CA PRO A 181 -3.87 -0.95 -3.23
C PRO A 181 -3.64 -0.67 -4.72
N ALA A 182 -4.38 -1.34 -5.61
CA ALA A 182 -4.27 -1.14 -7.06
C ALA A 182 -4.76 0.26 -7.48
N ILE A 183 -5.87 0.74 -6.92
CA ILE A 183 -6.36 2.11 -7.11
C ILE A 183 -5.27 3.10 -6.68
N SER A 184 -4.66 2.86 -5.52
CA SER A 184 -3.60 3.72 -4.99
C SER A 184 -2.35 3.71 -5.85
N ALA A 185 -1.97 2.56 -6.40
CA ALA A 185 -0.81 2.45 -7.27
C ALA A 185 -0.98 3.22 -8.58
N VAL A 186 -2.18 3.20 -9.19
CA VAL A 186 -2.43 3.82 -10.50
C VAL A 186 -2.88 5.29 -10.45
N THR A 187 -3.36 5.76 -9.30
CA THR A 187 -3.90 7.12 -9.16
C THR A 187 -2.80 8.14 -9.40
N GLY A 188 -2.97 9.00 -10.41
CA GLY A 188 -2.02 10.05 -10.76
C GLY A 188 -0.79 9.59 -11.55
N ALA A 189 -0.67 8.30 -11.89
CA ALA A 189 0.37 7.81 -12.79
C ALA A 189 0.18 8.33 -14.22
N ASP A 190 1.26 8.49 -14.99
CA ASP A 190 1.16 8.91 -16.39
C ASP A 190 0.67 7.75 -17.27
N ILE A 191 1.13 6.53 -16.99
CA ILE A 191 0.77 5.30 -17.70
C ILE A 191 0.57 4.17 -16.70
N ALA A 192 -0.56 3.47 -16.81
CA ALA A 192 -0.75 2.15 -16.23
C ALA A 192 -0.41 1.09 -17.29
N LEU A 193 0.64 0.31 -17.05
CA LEU A 193 1.07 -0.79 -17.90
C LEU A 193 0.47 -2.09 -17.36
N VAL A 194 -0.60 -2.55 -17.99
CA VAL A 194 -1.36 -3.72 -17.55
C VAL A 194 -0.73 -4.99 -18.12
N VAL A 195 -0.21 -5.84 -17.24
CA VAL A 195 0.37 -7.14 -17.58
C VAL A 195 -0.68 -8.23 -17.47
N THR A 196 -0.95 -8.90 -18.58
CA THR A 196 -1.94 -9.98 -18.66
C THR A 196 -1.37 -11.20 -19.39
N GLU A 197 -1.97 -12.35 -19.16
CA GLU A 197 -1.71 -13.61 -19.86
C GLU A 197 -2.78 -13.87 -20.95
N PRO A 198 -2.52 -14.74 -21.95
CA PRO A 198 -3.46 -15.07 -23.03
C PRO A 198 -4.57 -16.04 -22.59
N THR A 199 -5.25 -15.74 -21.49
CA THR A 199 -6.38 -16.53 -20.98
C THR A 199 -7.66 -15.70 -20.92
N MET A 200 -8.81 -16.36 -20.87
CA MET A 200 -10.10 -15.68 -20.73
C MET A 200 -10.23 -14.92 -19.40
N SER A 201 -9.68 -15.47 -18.31
CA SER A 201 -9.60 -14.76 -17.03
C SER A 201 -8.70 -13.53 -17.15
N GLY A 202 -7.50 -13.68 -17.73
CA GLY A 202 -6.58 -12.57 -17.95
C GLY A 202 -7.22 -11.42 -18.72
N LYS A 203 -7.94 -11.73 -19.81
CA LYS A 203 -8.71 -10.74 -20.57
C LYS A 203 -9.73 -10.01 -19.69
N HIS A 204 -10.50 -10.73 -18.89
CA HIS A 204 -11.55 -10.13 -18.06
C HIS A 204 -10.97 -9.21 -16.96
N ASP A 205 -9.91 -9.65 -16.29
CA ASP A 205 -9.28 -8.85 -15.24
C ASP A 205 -8.55 -7.64 -15.81
N MET A 206 -7.88 -7.79 -16.95
CA MET A 206 -7.29 -6.67 -17.72
C MET A 206 -8.36 -5.63 -18.08
N LEU A 207 -9.54 -6.05 -18.57
CA LEU A 207 -10.63 -5.13 -18.90
C LEU A 207 -11.15 -4.36 -17.67
N ARG A 208 -11.19 -5.00 -16.50
CA ARG A 208 -11.55 -4.34 -15.23
C ARG A 208 -10.53 -3.27 -14.84
N ILE A 209 -9.24 -3.58 -14.91
CA ILE A 209 -8.17 -2.61 -14.64
C ILE A 209 -8.20 -1.46 -15.64
N ALA A 210 -8.36 -1.75 -16.93
CA ALA A 210 -8.50 -0.72 -17.95
C ALA A 210 -9.71 0.19 -17.68
N GLY A 211 -10.83 -0.39 -17.25
CA GLY A 211 -12.01 0.33 -16.80
C GLY A 211 -11.75 1.24 -15.60
N LEU A 212 -11.01 0.75 -14.60
CA LEU A 212 -10.56 1.54 -13.45
C LEU A 212 -9.66 2.71 -13.89
N CYS A 213 -8.62 2.45 -14.67
CA CYS A 213 -7.70 3.48 -15.16
C CYS A 213 -8.42 4.55 -15.98
N LYS A 214 -9.39 4.15 -16.82
CA LYS A 214 -10.22 5.09 -17.58
C LYS A 214 -11.01 6.03 -16.66
N ARG A 215 -11.57 5.53 -15.54
CA ARG A 215 -12.27 6.37 -14.56
C ARG A 215 -11.35 7.34 -13.84
N LEU A 216 -10.08 6.96 -13.66
CA LEU A 216 -9.06 7.78 -13.01
C LEU A 216 -8.33 8.73 -13.97
N GLY A 217 -8.60 8.65 -15.27
CA GLY A 217 -7.92 9.46 -16.29
C GLY A 217 -6.47 9.01 -16.60
N THR A 218 -6.08 7.82 -16.14
CA THR A 218 -4.74 7.25 -16.38
C THR A 218 -4.69 6.58 -17.75
N LYS A 219 -3.64 6.88 -18.54
CA LYS A 219 -3.44 6.21 -19.85
C LYS A 219 -3.11 4.74 -19.63
N VAL A 220 -3.63 3.87 -20.49
CA VAL A 220 -3.44 2.43 -20.38
C VAL A 220 -2.60 1.92 -21.54
N ALA A 221 -1.58 1.14 -21.23
CA ALA A 221 -0.90 0.26 -22.15
C ALA A 221 -1.07 -1.18 -21.67
N VAL A 222 -1.03 -2.15 -22.58
CA VAL A 222 -1.20 -3.57 -22.24
C VAL A 222 0.00 -4.35 -22.76
N ILE A 223 0.54 -5.23 -21.91
CA ILE A 223 1.50 -6.24 -22.29
C ILE A 223 0.86 -7.61 -22.11
N LEU A 224 0.85 -8.37 -23.20
CA LEU A 224 0.49 -9.77 -23.18
C LEU A 224 1.75 -10.58 -22.88
N ASN A 225 1.92 -10.97 -21.61
CA ASN A 225 3.00 -11.84 -21.20
C ASN A 225 2.64 -13.29 -21.54
N LYS A 226 3.25 -13.80 -22.62
CA LYS A 226 3.09 -15.18 -23.07
C LYS A 226 4.13 -16.03 -22.33
N ALA A 227 3.66 -16.79 -21.33
CA ALA A 227 4.44 -17.87 -20.72
C ALA A 227 4.83 -18.93 -21.76
#